data_AF-A0A265E745-F1
#
_entry.id   AF-A0A265E745-F1
#
_cell.length_a   1.000
_cell.length_b   1.000
_cell.length_c   1.000
_cell.angle_alpha   90.00
_cell.angle_beta   90.00
_cell.angle_gamma   90.00
#
_symmetry.space_group_name_H-M   'P 1'
#
loop_
_entity.id
_entity.type
_entity.pdbx_description
1 polymer ?
#
loop_
_entity_poly.entity_id
_entity_poly.type
_entity_poly.pdbx_seq_one_letter_code
_entity_poly.pdbx_strand_id
1 'polypeptide(L)'
;MKTFIILGAINAFISVALGAFGAHGLEGKISEHYMSVWEKAVSYQMYHALGLMAVGILVQATGAPLLGAAGWLMLLGIIFFSGSLYILAVSGISILGAITPIGGVLFLAGWICLIIGMIRL
;
A
#
# COMPACT_ATOMS: atom_id res chain seq x y z
N MET A 1 -8.18 -16.70 -6.85
CA MET A 1 -6.72 -16.84 -6.64
C MET A 1 -6.38 -16.41 -5.21
N LYS A 2 -5.73 -17.27 -4.40
CA LYS A 2 -5.37 -16.93 -3.00
C LYS A 2 -4.22 -15.92 -2.89
N THR A 3 -3.53 -15.67 -4.01
CA THR A 3 -2.35 -14.80 -4.09
C THR A 3 -2.56 -13.42 -3.47
N PHE A 4 -3.64 -12.72 -3.80
CA PHE A 4 -3.88 -11.38 -3.27
C PHE A 4 -4.21 -11.39 -1.77
N ILE A 5 -4.88 -12.43 -1.27
CA ILE A 5 -5.11 -12.57 0.18
C ILE A 5 -3.78 -12.74 0.91
N ILE A 6 -2.90 -13.61 0.40
CA ILE A 6 -1.57 -13.85 0.99
C ILE A 6 -0.73 -12.57 0.95
N LEU A 7 -0.67 -11.90 -0.20
CA LEU A 7 0.09 -10.66 -0.35
C LEU A 7 -0.47 -9.53 0.53
N GLY A 8 -1.80 -9.44 0.65
CA GLY A 8 -2.46 -8.49 1.55
C GLY A 8 -2.11 -8.77 3.01
N ALA A 9 -2.16 -10.03 3.45
CA ALA A 9 -1.77 -10.42 4.81
C ALA A 9 -0.29 -10.13 5.10
N ILE A 10 0.61 -10.40 4.15
CA ILE A 10 2.04 -10.04 4.28
C ILE A 10 2.21 -8.53 4.43
N ASN A 11 1.53 -7.73 3.61
CA ASN A 11 1.64 -6.27 3.68
C ASN A 11 1.02 -5.70 4.96
N ALA A 12 -0.08 -6.27 5.45
CA ALA A 12 -0.68 -5.89 6.72
C ALA A 12 0.28 -6.20 7.89
N PHE A 13 0.88 -7.40 7.89
CA PHE A 13 1.92 -7.77 8.86
C PHE A 13 3.09 -6.79 8.87
N ILE A 14 3.65 -6.49 7.69
CA ILE A 14 4.77 -5.54 7.56
C ILE A 14 4.35 -4.15 8.05
N SER A 15 3.14 -3.69 7.71
CA SER A 15 2.63 -2.39 8.15
C SER A 15 2.52 -2.32 9.68
N VAL A 16 2.02 -3.35 10.35
CA VAL A 16 2.00 -3.41 11.82
C VAL A 16 3.42 -3.35 12.39
N ALA A 17 4.35 -4.14 11.84
CA ALA A 17 5.74 -4.17 12.29
C ALA A 17 6.43 -2.80 12.12
N LEU A 18 6.24 -2.14 10.97
CA LEU A 18 6.80 -0.82 10.69
C LEU A 18 6.10 0.30 11.50
N GLY A 19 4.81 0.14 11.82
CA GLY A 19 4.10 1.03 12.74
C GLY A 19 4.71 0.98 14.15
N ALA A 20 4.90 -0.23 14.69
CA ALA A 20 5.56 -0.42 15.99
C ALA A 20 7.02 0.08 15.97
N PHE A 21 7.74 -0.15 14.88
CA PHE A 21 9.09 0.38 14.70
C PHE A 21 9.13 1.91 14.64
N GLY A 22 8.13 2.55 14.03
CA GLY A 22 8.00 4.02 14.06
C GLY A 22 7.85 4.53 15.49
N ALA A 23 6.86 3.99 16.21
CA ALA A 23 6.51 4.43 17.56
C ALA A 23 7.61 4.17 18.61
N HIS A 24 8.38 3.09 18.50
CA HIS A 24 9.39 2.75 19.51
C HIS A 24 10.83 2.89 19.01
N GLY A 25 11.05 2.70 17.72
CA GLY A 25 12.38 2.66 17.11
C GLY A 25 12.85 4.01 16.56
N LEU A 26 11.92 4.84 16.07
CA LEU A 26 12.23 6.11 15.39
C LEU A 26 11.83 7.35 16.19
N GLU A 27 10.93 7.23 17.17
CA GLU A 27 10.50 8.36 18.00
C GLU A 27 11.70 9.06 18.65
N GLY A 28 11.75 10.40 18.53
CA GLY A 28 12.85 11.23 18.99
C GLY A 28 14.16 11.11 18.21
N LYS A 29 14.26 10.21 17.22
CA LYS A 29 15.46 10.01 16.38
C LYS A 29 15.38 10.68 15.01
N ILE A 30 14.17 10.89 14.49
CA ILE A 30 13.90 11.65 13.27
C ILE A 30 13.03 12.86 13.59
N SER A 31 13.02 13.87 12.72
CA SER A 31 12.18 15.06 12.91
C SER A 31 10.70 14.72 12.86
N GLU A 32 9.85 15.53 13.49
CA GLU A 32 8.39 15.38 13.45
C GLU A 32 7.86 15.32 12.01
N HIS A 33 8.45 16.09 11.10
CA HIS A 33 8.13 16.03 9.68
C HIS A 33 8.33 14.62 9.11
N TYR A 34 9.50 14.01 9.32
CA TYR A 34 9.79 12.67 8.81
C TYR A 34 9.03 11.57 9.56
N MET A 35 8.69 11.78 10.83
CA MET A 35 7.78 10.89 11.53
C MET A 35 6.39 10.88 10.87
N SER A 36 5.85 12.05 10.54
CA SER A 36 4.56 12.13 9.82
C SER A 36 4.60 11.48 8.43
N VAL A 37 5.77 11.52 7.76
CA VAL A 37 6.00 10.83 6.49
C VAL A 37 5.99 9.31 6.68
N TRP A 38 6.66 8.81 7.73
CA TRP A 38 6.67 7.39 8.09
C TRP A 38 5.26 6.88 8.39
N GLU A 39 4.51 7.57 9.26
CA GLU A 39 3.15 7.20 9.63
C GLU A 39 2.19 7.17 8.44
N LYS A 40 2.36 8.09 7.48
CA LYS A 40 1.61 8.09 6.23
C LYS A 40 1.91 6.85 5.39
N ALA A 41 3.19 6.45 5.29
CA ALA A 41 3.59 5.22 4.60
C ALA A 41 2.96 3.97 5.23
N VAL A 42 3.00 3.87 6.56
CA VAL A 42 2.37 2.78 7.33
C VAL A 42 0.87 2.71 7.06
N SER A 43 0.18 3.84 7.18
CA SER A 43 -1.28 3.91 7.04
C SER A 43 -1.74 3.54 5.63
N TYR A 44 -1.10 4.11 4.60
CA TYR A 44 -1.43 3.79 3.21
C TYR A 44 -1.14 2.33 2.87
N GLN A 45 -0.06 1.75 3.42
CA GLN A 45 0.22 0.32 3.24
C GLN A 45 -0.87 -0.54 3.87
N MET A 46 -1.32 -0.24 5.09
CA MET A 46 -2.38 -0.99 5.76
C MET A 46 -3.69 -0.96 4.97
N TYR A 47 -4.14 0.23 4.57
CA TYR A 47 -5.40 0.37 3.84
C TYR A 47 -5.41 -0.41 2.53
N HIS A 48 -4.30 -0.37 1.77
CA HIS A 48 -4.21 -1.09 0.50
C HIS A 48 -3.91 -2.59 0.70
N ALA A 49 -3.30 -2.99 1.81
CA ALA A 49 -3.18 -4.39 2.19
C ALA A 49 -4.56 -5.02 2.45
N LEU A 50 -5.42 -4.33 3.20
CA LEU A 50 -6.81 -4.74 3.42
C LEU A 50 -7.62 -4.72 2.12
N GLY A 51 -7.44 -3.70 1.28
CA GLY A 51 -8.01 -3.64 -0.07
C GLY A 51 -7.59 -4.83 -0.93
N LEU A 52 -6.32 -5.23 -0.87
CA LEU A 52 -5.77 -6.37 -1.60
C LEU A 52 -6.39 -7.70 -1.13
N MET A 53 -6.62 -7.86 0.18
CA MET A 53 -7.35 -9.01 0.71
C MET A 53 -8.80 -9.05 0.22
N ALA A 54 -9.50 -7.91 0.25
CA ALA A 54 -10.86 -7.79 -0.26
C ALA A 54 -10.95 -8.14 -1.75
N VAL A 55 -10.04 -7.60 -2.58
CA VAL A 55 -9.91 -7.96 -3.99
C VAL A 55 -9.67 -9.47 -4.16
N GLY A 56 -8.80 -10.08 -3.34
CA GLY A 56 -8.55 -11.52 -3.38
C GLY A 56 -9.78 -12.38 -3.08
N ILE A 57 -10.66 -11.93 -2.18
CA ILE A 57 -11.95 -12.57 -1.90
C ILE A 57 -12.88 -12.43 -3.12
N LEU A 58 -13.02 -11.22 -3.66
CA LEU A 58 -13.90 -10.95 -4.80
C LEU A 58 -13.46 -11.71 -6.07
N VAL A 59 -12.16 -11.74 -6.37
CA VAL A 59 -11.59 -12.52 -7.49
C VAL A 59 -11.94 -14.00 -7.36
N GLN A 60 -11.93 -14.57 -6.15
CA GLN A 60 -12.32 -15.96 -5.93
C GLN A 60 -13.82 -16.19 -6.14
N ALA A 61 -14.65 -15.23 -5.75
CA ALA A 61 -16.09 -15.34 -5.88
C ALA A 61 -16.58 -15.17 -7.33
N THR A 62 -15.90 -14.35 -8.14
CA THR A 62 -16.47 -13.87 -9.42
C THR A 62 -15.62 -14.17 -10.65
N GLY A 63 -14.31 -14.40 -10.49
CA GLY A 63 -13.40 -14.65 -11.61
C GLY A 63 -13.16 -13.45 -12.56
N ALA A 64 -13.65 -12.25 -12.24
CA ALA A 64 -13.56 -11.09 -13.14
C ALA A 64 -12.11 -10.59 -13.34
N PRO A 65 -11.61 -10.48 -14.60
CA PRO A 65 -10.23 -10.08 -14.89
C PRO A 65 -9.83 -8.70 -14.36
N LEU A 66 -10.74 -7.72 -14.38
CA LEU A 66 -10.46 -6.37 -13.88
C LEU A 66 -10.13 -6.35 -12.37
N LEU A 67 -10.69 -7.28 -11.60
CA LEU A 67 -10.37 -7.38 -10.17
C LEU A 67 -8.93 -7.88 -9.97
N GLY A 68 -8.42 -8.73 -10.87
CA GLY A 68 -7.01 -9.11 -10.88
C GLY A 68 -6.07 -7.93 -11.13
N ALA A 69 -6.43 -7.06 -12.09
CA ALA A 69 -5.68 -5.83 -12.34
C ALA A 69 -5.70 -4.88 -11.13
N ALA A 70 -6.86 -4.74 -10.46
CA ALA A 70 -6.98 -3.96 -9.23
C ALA A 70 -5.97 -4.41 -8.16
N GLY A 71 -5.85 -5.73 -7.93
CA GLY A 71 -4.93 -6.28 -6.94
C GLY A 71 -3.47 -5.99 -7.26
N TRP A 72 -3.03 -6.17 -8.50
CA TRP A 72 -1.65 -5.87 -8.88
C TRP A 72 -1.32 -4.37 -8.81
N LEU A 73 -2.25 -3.51 -9.23
CA LEU A 73 -2.09 -2.05 -9.13
C LEU A 73 -1.97 -1.61 -7.66
N MET A 74 -2.78 -2.17 -6.77
CA MET A 74 -2.67 -1.90 -5.32
C MET A 74 -1.31 -2.36 -4.77
N LEU A 75 -0.85 -3.56 -5.12
CA LEU A 75 0.46 -4.05 -4.66
C LEU A 75 1.61 -3.15 -5.14
N LEU A 76 1.64 -2.80 -6.43
CA LEU A 76 2.65 -1.90 -6.97
C LEU A 76 2.54 -0.51 -6.33
N GLY A 77 1.33 -0.02 -6.08
CA GLY A 77 1.09 1.20 -5.32
C GLY A 77 1.73 1.16 -3.93
N ILE A 78 1.63 0.04 -3.20
CA ILE A 78 2.28 -0.11 -1.88
C ILE A 78 3.80 0.03 -2.03
N ILE A 79 4.39 -0.66 -3.02
CA ILE A 79 5.84 -0.64 -3.24
C ILE A 79 6.34 0.77 -3.58
N PHE A 80 5.68 1.46 -4.51
CA PHE A 80 6.10 2.78 -4.97
C PHE A 80 5.73 3.92 -4.01
N PHE A 81 4.58 3.84 -3.33
CA PHE A 81 4.10 4.89 -2.43
C PHE A 81 4.66 4.71 -1.03
N SER A 82 4.36 3.59 -0.36
CA SER A 82 4.79 3.37 1.01
C SER A 82 6.29 3.08 1.07
N GLY A 83 6.79 2.25 0.15
CA GLY A 83 8.23 1.94 0.08
C GLY A 83 9.11 3.19 -0.07
N SER A 84 8.76 4.12 -0.97
CA SER A 84 9.53 5.36 -1.15
C SER A 84 9.49 6.24 0.11
N LEU A 85 8.33 6.36 0.76
CA LEU A 85 8.16 7.18 1.94
C LEU A 85 8.90 6.63 3.17
N TYR A 86 8.95 5.30 3.36
CA TYR A 86 9.79 4.72 4.41
C TYR A 86 11.26 5.08 4.24
N ILE A 87 11.78 4.91 3.02
CA ILE A 87 13.18 5.22 2.72
C ILE A 87 13.43 6.73 2.86
N LEU A 88 12.52 7.57 2.36
CA LEU A 88 12.59 9.03 2.51
C LEU A 88 12.66 9.44 3.98
N ALA A 89 11.80 8.89 4.84
CA ALA A 89 11.73 9.24 6.26
C ALA A 89 13.04 8.97 7.01
N VAL A 90 13.75 7.87 6.70
CA VAL A 90 14.99 7.50 7.39
C VAL A 90 16.26 8.02 6.73
N SER A 91 16.23 8.29 5.42
CA SER A 91 17.42 8.74 4.68
C SER A 91 17.46 10.25 4.42
N GLY A 92 16.31 10.93 4.45
CA GLY A 92 16.19 12.33 4.05
C GLY A 92 16.40 12.60 2.55
N ILE A 93 16.50 11.56 1.72
CA ILE A 93 16.74 11.69 0.27
C ILE A 93 15.47 12.19 -0.43
N SER A 94 15.36 13.50 -0.62
CA SER A 94 14.15 14.18 -1.09
C SER A 94 13.65 13.72 -2.47
N ILE A 95 14.53 13.26 -3.37
CA ILE A 95 14.13 12.79 -4.71
C ILE A 95 13.21 11.55 -4.64
N LEU A 96 13.27 10.77 -3.55
CA LEU A 96 12.34 9.66 -3.33
C LEU A 96 10.90 10.13 -3.17
N GLY A 97 10.69 11.36 -2.72
CA GLY A 97 9.37 11.99 -2.66
C GLY A 97 8.73 12.14 -4.05
N ALA A 98 9.52 12.22 -5.12
CA ALA A 98 9.01 12.29 -6.49
C ALA A 98 8.56 10.92 -7.04
N ILE A 99 8.91 9.82 -6.38
CA ILE A 99 8.44 8.46 -6.72
C ILE A 99 7.04 8.21 -6.15
N THR A 100 6.74 8.79 -4.98
CA THR A 100 5.47 8.62 -4.27
C THR A 100 4.22 8.89 -5.13
N PRO A 101 4.15 9.95 -5.96
CA PRO A 101 3.00 10.20 -6.84
C PRO A 101 2.71 9.04 -7.81
N ILE A 102 3.72 8.31 -8.27
CA ILE A 102 3.53 7.14 -9.14
C ILE A 102 2.71 6.09 -8.40
N GLY A 103 3.09 5.78 -7.15
CA GLY A 103 2.34 4.86 -6.30
C GLY A 103 0.91 5.35 -6.01
N GLY A 104 0.72 6.67 -5.84
CA GLY A 104 -0.60 7.27 -5.66
C GLY A 104 -1.51 7.08 -6.87
N VAL A 105 -0.99 7.26 -8.08
CA VAL A 105 -1.73 7.00 -9.33
C VAL A 105 -2.06 5.52 -9.47
N LEU A 106 -1.14 4.63 -9.12
CA LEU A 106 -1.38 3.19 -9.13
C LEU A 106 -2.51 2.80 -8.16
N PHE A 107 -2.54 3.38 -6.97
CA PHE A 107 -3.66 3.19 -6.03
C PHE A 107 -4.99 3.63 -6.63
N LEU A 108 -5.05 4.86 -7.16
CA LEU A 108 -6.27 5.38 -7.80
C LEU A 108 -6.74 4.47 -8.94
N ALA A 109 -5.83 4.05 -9.82
CA ALA A 109 -6.13 3.12 -10.90
C ALA A 109 -6.64 1.77 -10.37
N GLY A 110 -6.03 1.24 -9.30
CA GLY A 110 -6.46 0.00 -8.66
C GLY A 110 -7.90 0.08 -8.13
N TRP A 111 -8.24 1.16 -7.44
CA TRP A 111 -9.62 1.40 -6.96
C TRP A 111 -10.61 1.57 -8.11
N ILE A 112 -10.23 2.27 -9.19
CA ILE A 112 -11.06 2.39 -10.40
C ILE A 112 -11.30 1.02 -11.03
N CYS A 113 -10.27 0.18 -11.15
CA CYS A 113 -10.42 -1.19 -11.65
C CYS A 113 -11.37 -2.03 -10.78
N LEU A 114 -11.33 -1.87 -9.45
CA LEU A 114 -12.26 -2.51 -8.54
C LEU A 114 -13.70 -2.03 -8.79
N ILE A 115 -13.92 -0.70 -8.86
CA ILE A 115 -15.25 -0.11 -9.11
C ILE A 115 -15.83 -0.62 -10.43
N ILE A 116 -15.07 -0.49 -11.53
CA ILE A 116 -15.53 -0.91 -12.86
C ILE A 116 -15.70 -2.43 -12.90
N GLY A 117 -14.80 -3.18 -12.27
CA GLY A 117 -14.90 -4.63 -12.15
C GLY A 117 -16.20 -5.05 -11.49
N MET A 118 -16.60 -4.39 -10.39
CA MET A 118 -17.84 -4.70 -9.68
C MET A 118 -19.10 -4.27 -10.44
N ILE A 119 -19.07 -3.15 -11.17
CA ILE A 119 -20.21 -2.69 -11.99
C ILE A 119 -20.49 -3.65 -13.17
N ARG A 120 -19.46 -4.35 -13.66
CA ARG A 120 -19.55 -5.23 -14.84
C ARG A 120 -19.86 -6.69 -14.51
N LEU A 121 -19.98 -7.03 -13.23
CA LEU A 121 -20.45 -8.35 -12.77
C LEU A 121 -21.96 -8.44 -12.89
#